data_AF-A0A1Q6R0E7-F1
#
_entry.id   AF-A0A1Q6R0E7-F1
#
_cell.length_a   1.000
_cell.length_b   1.000
_cell.length_c   1.000
_cell.angle_alpha   90.00
_cell.angle_beta   90.00
_cell.angle_gamma   90.00
#
_symmetry.space_group_name_H-M   'P 1'
#
loop_
_entity.id
_entity.type
_entity.pdbx_description
1 polymer ?
#
loop_
_entity_poly.entity_id
_entity_poly.type
_entity_poly.pdbx_seq_one_letter_code
_entity_poly.pdbx_strand_id
1 'polypeptide(L)'
;MEVPVCLDGCRVGTLYVEPAGTDTSFRAACTGLPAGLYRLYVCGVGGQLLLGVTEDGRLHRRYSAAMTAPLGAVTRCTAQPVQTAPWRPLTPSDGFPWPVPAGALLHREGGSTRLAAPWPPEAPFPLTELFCFAAVTHREGRRTVLYTFSGGWTPQLPPR
;
A
#
# COMPACT_ATOMS: atom_id res chain seq x y z
N MET A 1 19.27 -4.33 18.63
CA MET A 1 20.21 -3.88 17.57
C MET A 1 19.43 -3.10 16.52
N GLU A 2 20.09 -2.20 15.81
CA GLU A 2 19.48 -1.39 14.74
C GLU A 2 20.15 -1.70 13.41
N VAL A 3 19.35 -1.89 12.35
CA VAL A 3 19.83 -2.10 10.99
C VAL A 3 19.09 -1.21 10.00
N PRO A 4 19.68 -0.82 8.86
CA PRO A 4 19.01 0.05 7.91
C PRO A 4 17.84 -0.68 7.23
N VAL A 5 16.75 0.05 6.98
CA VAL A 5 15.75 -0.34 5.97
C VAL A 5 16.14 0.31 4.66
N CYS A 6 16.28 -0.49 3.60
CA CYS A 6 16.71 -0.03 2.28
C CYS A 6 15.63 -0.26 1.22
N LEU A 7 15.42 0.73 0.36
CA LEU A 7 14.67 0.65 -0.90
C LEU A 7 15.67 0.85 -2.04
N ASP A 8 15.75 -0.11 -2.97
CA ASP A 8 16.70 -0.09 -4.10
C ASP A 8 18.15 0.24 -3.69
N GLY A 9 18.56 -0.27 -2.52
CA GLY A 9 19.89 -0.05 -1.95
C GLY A 9 20.04 1.24 -1.13
N CYS A 10 19.14 2.20 -1.26
CA CYS A 10 19.14 3.46 -0.52
C CYS A 10 18.45 3.31 0.84
N ARG A 11 19.03 3.87 1.91
CA ARG A 11 18.42 3.85 3.25
C ARG A 11 17.18 4.76 3.30
N VAL A 12 16.04 4.20 3.73
CA VAL A 12 14.74 4.87 3.87
C VAL A 12 14.17 4.82 5.29
N GLY A 13 14.85 4.10 6.20
CA GLY A 13 14.41 3.94 7.57
C GLY A 13 15.37 3.13 8.44
N THR A 14 14.85 2.72 9.60
CA THR A 14 15.55 1.88 10.57
C THR A 14 14.64 0.73 10.99
N LEU A 15 15.23 -0.47 11.08
CA LEU A 15 14.62 -1.64 11.70
C LEU A 15 15.29 -1.87 13.06
N TYR A 16 14.48 -1.85 14.11
CA TYR A 16 14.88 -2.22 15.46
C TYR A 16 14.61 -3.72 15.66
N VAL A 17 15.63 -4.45 16.10
CA VAL A 17 15.56 -5.89 16.35
C VAL A 17 15.91 -6.15 17.81
N GLU A 18 14.97 -6.72 18.56
CA GLU A 18 15.08 -6.89 20.01
C GLU A 18 14.67 -8.31 20.42
N PRO A 19 15.40 -8.95 21.34
CA PRO A 19 14.90 -10.14 22.01
C PRO A 19 13.59 -9.82 22.75
N ALA A 20 12.61 -10.72 22.67
CA ALA A 20 11.31 -10.59 23.33
C ALA A 20 10.93 -11.93 23.96
N GLY A 21 11.56 -12.27 25.09
CA GLY A 21 11.43 -13.59 25.70
C GLY A 21 12.04 -14.68 24.80
N THR A 22 11.24 -15.68 24.42
CA THR A 22 11.61 -16.73 23.45
C THR A 22 11.51 -16.29 21.99
N ASP A 23 11.03 -15.07 21.75
CA ASP A 23 10.78 -14.52 20.44
C ASP A 23 11.80 -13.43 20.08
N THR A 24 11.76 -13.00 18.82
CA THR A 24 12.43 -11.79 18.32
C THR A 24 11.38 -10.79 17.85
N SER A 25 11.49 -9.57 18.34
CA SER A 25 10.67 -8.43 17.95
C SER A 25 11.37 -7.61 16.87
N PHE A 26 10.63 -7.24 15.84
CA PHE A 26 11.05 -6.46 14.69
C PHE A 26 10.13 -5.25 14.58
N ARG A 27 10.70 -4.05 14.73
CA ARG A 27 9.96 -2.78 14.58
C ARG A 27 10.61 -1.96 13.47
N ALA A 28 9.91 -1.77 12.37
CA ALA A 28 10.35 -0.89 11.29
C ALA A 28 9.74 0.51 11.46
N ALA A 29 10.57 1.53 11.24
CA ALA A 29 10.15 2.91 11.12
C ALA A 29 10.87 3.54 9.92
N CYS A 30 10.11 3.82 8.87
CA CYS A 30 10.61 4.43 7.63
C CYS A 30 10.02 5.82 7.49
N THR A 31 10.89 6.81 7.28
CA THR A 31 10.49 8.20 7.04
C THR A 31 10.77 8.64 5.59
N GLY A 32 11.53 7.84 4.83
CA GLY A 32 11.91 8.13 3.45
C GLY A 32 11.26 7.24 2.40
N LEU A 33 10.21 6.48 2.74
CA LEU A 33 9.48 5.70 1.74
C LEU A 33 8.58 6.62 0.90
N PRO A 34 8.63 6.53 -0.44
CA PRO A 34 7.63 7.17 -1.30
C PRO A 34 6.22 6.62 -0.99
N ALA A 35 5.17 7.37 -1.33
CA ALA A 35 3.79 6.89 -1.15
C ALA A 35 3.55 5.58 -1.91
N GLY A 36 3.01 4.57 -1.22
CA GLY A 36 2.71 3.25 -1.80
C GLY A 36 2.75 2.13 -0.77
N LEU A 37 2.43 0.91 -1.23
CA LEU A 37 2.52 -0.30 -0.41
C LEU A 37 3.90 -0.95 -0.57
N TYR A 38 4.50 -1.37 0.54
CA TYR A 38 5.80 -2.02 0.56
C TYR A 38 5.77 -3.30 1.36
N ARG A 39 6.39 -4.36 0.82
CA ARG A 39 6.76 -5.55 1.61
C ARG A 39 8.09 -5.28 2.29
N LEU A 40 8.14 -5.49 3.60
CA LEU A 40 9.39 -5.42 4.37
C LEU A 40 9.91 -6.82 4.63
N TYR A 41 11.17 -7.07 4.25
CA TYR A 41 11.87 -8.31 4.54
C TYR A 41 13.05 -8.02 5.46
N VAL A 42 13.16 -8.71 6.58
CA VAL A 42 14.43 -8.72 7.33
C VAL A 42 15.41 -9.66 6.63
N CYS A 43 16.64 -9.20 6.44
CA CYS A 43 17.69 -9.96 5.77
C CYS A 43 18.84 -10.21 6.75
N GLY A 44 19.19 -11.48 6.93
CA GLY A 44 20.41 -11.89 7.61
C GLY A 44 21.35 -12.64 6.66
N VAL A 45 22.51 -13.04 7.19
CA VAL A 45 23.53 -13.78 6.43
C VAL A 45 23.04 -15.13 5.89
N GLY A 46 22.03 -15.73 6.52
CA GLY A 46 21.46 -17.02 6.13
C GLY A 46 20.20 -16.95 5.25
N GLY A 47 19.64 -15.75 5.03
CA GLY A 47 18.45 -15.60 4.19
C GLY A 47 17.60 -14.39 4.54
N GLN A 48 16.32 -14.45 4.16
CA GLN A 48 15.35 -13.38 4.39
C GLN A 48 14.02 -13.90 4.92
N LEU A 49 13.33 -13.07 5.70
CA LEU A 49 12.02 -13.37 6.26
C LEU A 49 11.09 -12.16 6.04
N LEU A 50 9.90 -12.41 5.51
CA LEU A 50 8.87 -11.38 5.33
C LEU A 50 8.35 -10.95 6.69
N LEU A 51 8.42 -9.65 7.00
CA LEU A 51 7.79 -9.06 8.17
C LEU A 51 6.32 -8.67 7.87
N GLY A 52 6.04 -8.21 6.65
CA GLY A 52 4.66 -7.89 6.23
C GLY A 52 4.60 -6.75 5.25
N VAL A 53 3.41 -6.17 5.09
CA VAL A 53 3.14 -5.03 4.21
C VAL A 53 2.88 -3.78 5.05
N THR A 54 3.43 -2.64 4.62
CA THR A 54 3.18 -1.32 5.21
C THR A 54 2.89 -0.31 4.11
N GLU A 55 1.99 0.64 4.38
CA GLU A 55 1.73 1.81 3.54
C GLU A 55 2.39 3.08 4.13
N ASP A 56 2.47 3.16 5.45
CA ASP A 56 2.95 4.32 6.22
C ASP A 56 4.41 4.20 6.67
N GLY A 57 5.10 3.14 6.23
CA GLY A 57 6.48 2.84 6.59
C GLY A 57 6.68 2.33 8.02
N ARG A 58 5.61 2.07 8.76
CA ARG A 58 5.66 1.52 10.12
C ARG A 58 5.15 0.08 10.14
N LEU A 59 5.87 -0.78 10.85
CA LEU A 59 5.47 -2.17 11.04
C LEU A 59 6.06 -2.69 12.33
N HIS A 60 5.30 -3.50 13.07
CA HIS A 60 5.79 -4.25 14.22
C HIS A 60 5.40 -5.72 14.08
N ARG A 61 6.38 -6.62 14.21
CA ARG A 61 6.17 -8.06 14.18
C ARG A 61 7.01 -8.77 15.22
N ARG A 62 6.48 -9.89 15.69
CA ARG A 62 7.18 -10.80 16.58
C ARG A 62 7.15 -12.19 15.98
N TYR A 63 8.31 -12.83 15.96
CA TYR A 63 8.49 -14.20 15.47
C TYR A 63 9.23 -15.04 16.49
N SER A 64 8.93 -16.33 16.56
CA SER A 64 9.64 -17.25 17.45
C SER A 64 11.11 -17.38 17.06
N ALA A 65 11.98 -17.70 18.02
CA ALA A 65 13.39 -17.94 17.76
C ALA A 65 13.63 -19.03 16.69
N ALA A 66 12.79 -20.07 16.64
CA ALA A 66 12.89 -21.12 15.63
C ALA A 66 12.70 -20.59 14.20
N MET A 67 11.83 -19.60 14.02
CA MET A 67 11.55 -19.00 12.73
C MET A 67 12.64 -18.01 12.30
N THR A 68 13.28 -17.35 13.26
CA THR A 68 14.34 -16.36 12.99
C THR A 68 15.73 -16.97 12.95
N ALA A 69 15.94 -18.16 13.53
CA ALA A 69 17.23 -18.84 13.57
C ALA A 69 17.90 -18.99 12.18
N PRO A 70 17.18 -19.34 11.09
CA PRO A 70 17.78 -19.44 9.75
C PRO A 70 18.29 -18.11 9.19
N LEU A 71 17.85 -16.96 9.70
CA LEU A 71 18.36 -15.65 9.25
C LEU A 71 19.85 -15.48 9.60
N GLY A 72 20.32 -16.09 10.70
CA GLY A 72 21.62 -15.78 11.27
C GLY A 72 21.74 -14.32 11.69
N ALA A 73 22.94 -13.75 11.63
CA ALA A 73 23.17 -12.33 11.92
C ALA A 73 22.38 -11.42 10.96
N VAL A 74 21.49 -10.59 11.50
CA VAL A 74 20.70 -9.62 10.74
C VAL A 74 21.61 -8.50 10.24
N THR A 75 21.50 -8.18 8.95
CA THR A 75 22.36 -7.17 8.30
C THR A 75 21.59 -5.95 7.82
N ARG A 76 20.33 -6.13 7.37
CA ARG A 76 19.46 -5.06 6.86
C ARG A 76 18.01 -5.49 6.84
N CYS A 77 17.14 -4.55 6.51
CA CYS A 77 15.77 -4.78 6.06
C CYS A 77 15.63 -4.26 4.63
N THR A 78 14.93 -4.97 3.75
CA THR A 78 14.63 -4.48 2.41
C THR A 78 13.15 -4.14 2.29
N ALA A 79 12.87 -2.91 1.88
CA ALA A 79 11.56 -2.50 1.40
C ALA A 79 11.47 -2.80 -0.09
N GLN A 80 10.50 -3.63 -0.48
CA GLN A 80 10.19 -3.92 -1.86
C GLN A 80 8.82 -3.33 -2.18
N PRO A 81 8.71 -2.44 -3.19
CA PRO A 81 7.42 -1.95 -3.64
C PRO A 81 6.51 -3.12 -3.99
N VAL A 82 5.28 -3.10 -3.49
CA VAL A 82 4.23 -3.92 -4.05
C VAL A 82 3.88 -3.27 -5.37
N GLN A 83 4.29 -3.90 -6.48
CA GLN A 83 3.86 -3.47 -7.80
C GLN A 83 2.35 -3.62 -7.90
N THR A 84 1.63 -2.54 -7.62
CA THR A 84 0.23 -2.39 -7.97
C THR A 84 0.17 -1.94 -9.43
N ALA A 85 -0.89 -2.29 -10.15
CA ALA A 85 -1.09 -1.71 -11.47
C ALA A 85 -1.05 -0.17 -11.35
N PRO A 86 -0.47 0.57 -12.31
CA PRO A 86 -0.48 2.01 -12.23
C PRO A 86 -1.93 2.53 -12.33
N TRP A 87 -2.18 3.65 -11.66
CA TRP A 87 -3.35 4.45 -11.97
C TRP A 87 -3.17 5.02 -13.37
N ARG A 88 -4.16 4.85 -14.23
CA ARG A 88 -4.15 5.41 -15.59
C ARG A 88 -5.47 6.13 -15.89
N PRO A 89 -5.52 7.02 -16.90
CA PRO A 89 -6.78 7.61 -17.33
C PRO A 89 -7.83 6.54 -17.65
N LEU A 90 -9.07 6.80 -17.24
CA LEU A 90 -10.23 6.03 -17.69
C LEU A 90 -10.48 6.32 -19.17
N THR A 91 -10.69 5.28 -19.97
CA THR A 91 -10.89 5.39 -21.42
C THR A 91 -12.24 4.77 -21.83
N PRO A 92 -12.82 5.15 -22.98
CA PRO A 92 -14.05 4.51 -23.47
C PRO A 92 -13.95 2.99 -23.62
N SER A 93 -12.76 2.46 -23.96
CA SER A 93 -12.50 1.01 -24.06
C SER A 93 -12.61 0.26 -22.74
N ASP A 94 -12.69 0.96 -21.61
CA ASP A 94 -12.86 0.33 -20.29
C ASP A 94 -14.28 -0.15 -20.01
N GLY A 95 -15.25 0.24 -20.84
CA GLY A 95 -16.65 -0.19 -20.72
C GLY A 95 -17.33 0.31 -19.44
N PHE A 96 -16.89 1.46 -18.91
CA PHE A 96 -17.51 2.07 -17.73
C PHE A 96 -18.95 2.50 -18.07
N PRO A 97 -19.98 2.04 -17.34
CA PRO A 97 -21.37 2.20 -17.76
C PRO A 97 -21.98 3.56 -17.38
N TRP A 98 -21.23 4.43 -16.70
CA TRP A 98 -21.68 5.76 -16.28
C TRP A 98 -20.94 6.89 -17.01
N PRO A 99 -21.47 8.13 -16.97
CA PRO A 99 -20.75 9.29 -17.47
C PRO A 99 -19.38 9.41 -16.79
N VAL A 100 -18.32 9.42 -17.62
CA VAL A 100 -16.93 9.47 -17.13
C VAL A 100 -16.65 10.83 -16.50
N PRO A 101 -16.32 10.90 -15.20
CA PRO A 101 -15.89 12.15 -14.59
C PRO A 101 -14.60 12.65 -15.25
N ALA A 102 -14.51 13.96 -15.48
CA ALA A 102 -13.31 14.56 -16.05
C ALA A 102 -12.08 14.26 -15.17
N GLY A 103 -11.01 13.75 -15.80
CA GLY A 103 -9.79 13.37 -15.10
C GLY A 103 -9.90 12.11 -14.23
N ALA A 104 -10.95 11.30 -14.41
CA ALA A 104 -11.07 10.04 -13.68
C ALA A 104 -9.92 9.09 -14.00
N LEU A 105 -9.34 8.52 -12.95
CA LEU A 105 -8.28 7.54 -13.03
C LEU A 105 -8.81 6.16 -12.64
N LEU A 106 -8.31 5.14 -13.32
CA LEU A 106 -8.64 3.75 -13.15
C LEU A 106 -7.43 2.97 -12.63
N HIS A 107 -7.69 2.08 -11.68
CA HIS A 107 -6.73 1.12 -11.17
C HIS A 107 -7.36 -0.27 -11.11
N ARG A 108 -6.76 -1.27 -11.75
CA ARG A 108 -7.24 -2.66 -11.75
C ARG A 108 -6.22 -3.56 -11.11
N GLU A 109 -6.60 -4.27 -10.05
CA GLU A 109 -5.72 -5.19 -9.35
C GLU A 109 -6.52 -6.34 -8.74
N GLY A 110 -6.09 -7.58 -8.95
CA GLY A 110 -6.66 -8.75 -8.28
C GLY A 110 -8.17 -8.94 -8.47
N GLY A 111 -8.72 -8.55 -9.63
CA GLY A 111 -10.16 -8.63 -9.92
C GLY A 111 -11.02 -7.49 -9.34
N SER A 112 -10.40 -6.56 -8.59
CA SER A 112 -11.03 -5.32 -8.14
C SER A 112 -10.66 -4.17 -9.09
N THR A 113 -11.64 -3.32 -9.38
CA THR A 113 -11.47 -2.10 -10.16
C THR A 113 -11.76 -0.91 -9.28
N ARG A 114 -10.82 0.02 -9.15
CA ARG A 114 -11.01 1.27 -8.41
C ARG A 114 -11.00 2.45 -9.36
N LEU A 115 -11.93 3.37 -9.14
CA LEU A 115 -12.03 4.63 -9.88
C LEU A 115 -11.79 5.79 -8.92
N ALA A 116 -10.86 6.67 -9.27
CA ALA A 116 -10.58 7.89 -8.55
C ALA A 116 -11.06 9.07 -9.40
N ALA A 117 -12.09 9.78 -8.94
CA ALA A 117 -12.62 10.97 -9.59
C ALA A 117 -12.16 12.23 -8.84
N PRO A 118 -11.47 13.17 -9.50
CA PRO A 118 -11.16 14.47 -8.90
C PRO A 118 -12.44 15.18 -8.45
N TRP A 119 -12.42 15.74 -7.24
CA TRP A 119 -13.57 16.50 -6.70
C TRP A 119 -13.09 17.82 -6.08
N PRO A 120 -12.84 18.85 -6.92
CA PRO A 120 -12.52 20.18 -6.43
C PRO A 120 -13.73 20.84 -5.76
N PRO A 121 -13.51 21.86 -4.90
CA PRO A 121 -14.58 22.46 -4.09
C PRO A 121 -15.76 23.00 -4.90
N GLU A 122 -15.50 23.52 -6.10
CA GLU A 122 -16.48 24.16 -6.97
C GLU A 122 -17.22 23.18 -7.90
N ALA A 123 -16.86 21.89 -7.87
CA ALA A 123 -17.48 20.89 -8.75
C ALA A 123 -18.61 20.14 -8.05
N PRO A 124 -19.65 19.71 -8.79
CA PRO A 124 -20.63 18.78 -8.27
C PRO A 124 -19.94 17.46 -7.85
N PHE A 125 -20.55 16.76 -6.90
CA PHE A 125 -20.07 15.45 -6.48
C PHE A 125 -20.03 14.51 -7.69
N PRO A 126 -18.90 13.84 -7.99
CA PRO A 126 -18.82 12.93 -9.12
C PRO A 126 -19.77 11.74 -8.91
N LEU A 127 -20.32 11.18 -9.99
CA LEU A 127 -21.17 9.97 -9.94
C LEU A 127 -22.20 10.01 -8.80
N THR A 128 -23.01 11.08 -8.74
CA THR A 128 -23.92 11.34 -7.62
C THR A 128 -24.83 10.16 -7.28
N GLU A 129 -25.27 9.37 -8.25
CA GLU A 129 -26.09 8.17 -8.01
C GLU A 129 -25.37 7.05 -7.24
N LEU A 130 -24.04 7.08 -7.18
CA LEU A 130 -23.19 6.13 -6.45
C LEU A 130 -22.64 6.71 -5.14
N PHE A 131 -23.18 7.83 -4.63
CA PHE A 131 -22.62 8.53 -3.47
C PHE A 131 -22.47 7.65 -2.21
N CYS A 132 -23.34 6.66 -2.02
CA CYS A 132 -23.28 5.74 -0.89
C CYS A 132 -22.10 4.75 -0.94
N PHE A 133 -21.49 4.58 -2.12
CA PHE A 133 -20.31 3.74 -2.34
C PHE A 133 -19.00 4.54 -2.36
N ALA A 134 -19.09 5.86 -2.20
CA ALA A 134 -17.95 6.75 -2.30
C ALA A 134 -17.13 6.81 -1.01
N ALA A 135 -15.80 6.79 -1.15
CA ALA A 135 -14.88 7.17 -0.11
C ALA A 135 -14.17 8.48 -0.49
N VAL A 136 -14.32 9.51 0.32
CA VAL A 136 -13.61 10.79 0.13
C VAL A 136 -12.19 10.63 0.67
N THR A 137 -11.21 10.94 -0.17
CA THR A 137 -9.79 10.86 0.16
C THR A 137 -9.03 12.05 -0.41
N HIS A 138 -7.73 12.09 -0.15
CA HIS A 138 -6.81 13.02 -0.78
C HIS A 138 -5.78 12.23 -1.57
N ARG A 139 -5.62 12.58 -2.85
CA ARG A 139 -4.53 12.07 -3.71
C ARG A 139 -3.74 13.26 -4.21
N GLU A 140 -2.43 13.24 -4.05
CA GLU A 140 -1.54 14.33 -4.46
C GLU A 140 -1.99 15.71 -3.93
N GLY A 141 -2.47 15.76 -2.68
CA GLY A 141 -2.99 16.97 -2.04
C GLY A 141 -4.36 17.45 -2.56
N ARG A 142 -4.99 16.73 -3.49
CA ARG A 142 -6.30 17.08 -4.07
C ARG A 142 -7.41 16.18 -3.55
N ARG A 143 -8.56 16.79 -3.22
CA ARG A 143 -9.78 16.05 -2.88
C ARG A 143 -10.19 15.15 -4.04
N THR A 144 -10.36 13.88 -3.72
CA THR A 144 -10.65 12.83 -4.68
C THR A 144 -11.72 11.91 -4.09
N VAL A 145 -12.67 11.50 -4.92
CA VAL A 145 -13.67 10.51 -4.55
C VAL A 145 -13.27 9.16 -5.15
N LEU A 146 -13.18 8.16 -4.29
CA LEU A 146 -12.80 6.81 -4.65
C LEU A 146 -14.04 5.90 -4.68
N TYR A 147 -14.19 5.14 -5.75
CA TYR A 147 -15.19 4.08 -5.91
C TYR A 147 -14.48 2.76 -6.12
N THR A 148 -15.02 1.69 -5.55
CA THR A 148 -14.53 0.33 -5.76
C THR A 148 -15.62 -0.48 -6.46
N PHE A 149 -15.21 -1.29 -7.43
CA PHE A 149 -16.08 -2.15 -8.20
C PHE A 149 -15.49 -3.56 -8.28
N SER A 150 -16.35 -4.58 -8.31
CA SER A 150 -15.95 -5.94 -8.70
C SER A 150 -15.83 -6.07 -10.23
N GLY A 151 -15.39 -7.24 -10.71
CA GLY A 151 -15.38 -7.57 -12.14
C GLY A 151 -16.78 -7.42 -12.75
N GLY A 152 -16.93 -6.47 -13.69
CA GLY A 152 -18.22 -6.12 -14.29
C GLY A 152 -18.82 -4.80 -13.82
N TRP A 153 -18.07 -3.95 -13.11
CA TRP A 153 -18.51 -2.62 -12.68
C TRP A 153 -19.63 -2.61 -11.63
N THR A 154 -19.82 -3.68 -10.86
CA THR A 154 -20.75 -3.67 -9.72
C THR A 154 -20.14 -2.86 -8.56
N PRO A 155 -20.79 -1.78 -8.10
CA PRO A 155 -20.26 -0.96 -7.00
C PRO A 155 -20.13 -1.76 -5.69
N GLN A 156 -19.06 -1.53 -4.95
CA GLN A 156 -18.79 -2.13 -3.65
C GLN A 156 -18.77 -1.05 -2.58
N LEU A 157 -19.32 -1.37 -1.41
CA LEU A 157 -19.26 -0.47 -0.26
C LEU A 157 -17.79 -0.23 0.14
N PRO A 158 -17.43 1.00 0.53
CA PRO A 158 -16.09 1.27 1.03
C PRO A 158 -15.87 0.47 2.32
N PRO A 159 -14.62 0.02 2.58
CA PRO A 159 -14.29 -0.59 3.86
C PRO A 159 -14.60 0.38 5.00
N ARG A 160 -15.17 -0.14 6.09
CA ARG A 160 -15.51 0.61 7.29
C ARG A 160 -14.30 0.81 8.20
#